data_AF-A0A9X2QCJ0-F1
#
_entry.id   AF-A0A9X2QCJ0-F1
#
_cell.length_a   1.000
_cell.length_b   1.000
_cell.length_c   1.000
_cell.angle_alpha   90.00
_cell.angle_beta   90.00
_cell.angle_gamma   90.00
#
_symmetry.space_group_name_H-M   'P 1'
#
loop_
_entity.id
_entity.type
_entity.pdbx_description
1 polymer ?
#
loop_
_entity_poly.entity_id
_entity_poly.type
_entity_poly.pdbx_seq_one_letter_code
_entity_poly.pdbx_strand_id
1 'polypeptide(L)'
;MSRLLSRCLSTMVLLACLVSIGCVAAPQAGTSTPPPATGSASGPATGKPITVTTTCRTDADCTVKNVGNCCGAFPACVNVNSATDPKGVQAQCQASGMMSVCGFREISACQCVAGQCAAKDAQADTLRPAPPSTEMVH
;
A
#
# COMPACT_ATOMS: atom_id res chain seq x y z
N MET A 1 1.81 -55.74 -19.31
CA MET A 1 0.45 -55.35 -19.75
C MET A 1 -0.17 -54.24 -18.88
N SER A 2 -0.29 -54.37 -17.54
CA SER A 2 -0.99 -53.35 -16.70
C SER A 2 -0.34 -51.96 -16.61
N ARG A 3 0.99 -51.85 -16.73
CA ARG A 3 1.70 -50.55 -16.72
C ARG A 3 1.38 -49.70 -17.97
N LEU A 4 1.10 -50.37 -19.10
CA LEU A 4 0.75 -49.73 -20.37
C LEU A 4 -0.71 -49.27 -20.36
N LEU A 5 -1.63 -50.11 -19.84
CA LEU A 5 -3.02 -49.70 -19.62
C LEU A 5 -3.14 -48.52 -18.66
N SER A 6 -2.38 -48.52 -17.56
CA SER A 6 -2.38 -47.41 -16.59
C SER A 6 -1.84 -46.10 -17.18
N ARG A 7 -0.80 -46.17 -18.04
CA ARG A 7 -0.31 -45.01 -18.79
C ARG A 7 -1.35 -44.48 -19.79
N CYS A 8 -2.03 -45.37 -20.53
CA CYS A 8 -3.08 -45.00 -21.48
C CYS A 8 -4.29 -44.34 -20.80
N LEU A 9 -4.73 -44.87 -19.66
CA LEU A 9 -5.81 -44.30 -18.86
C LEU A 9 -5.44 -42.91 -18.34
N SER A 10 -4.21 -42.73 -17.85
CA SER A 10 -3.74 -41.44 -17.34
C SER A 10 -3.64 -40.37 -18.44
N THR A 11 -3.22 -40.73 -19.65
CA THR A 11 -3.20 -39.79 -20.80
C THR A 11 -4.60 -39.41 -21.28
N MET A 12 -5.55 -40.35 -21.26
CA MET A 12 -6.94 -40.08 -21.66
C MET A 12 -7.64 -39.10 -20.69
N VAL A 13 -7.39 -39.23 -19.39
CA VAL A 13 -7.93 -38.29 -18.39
C VAL A 13 -7.33 -36.89 -18.55
N LEU A 14 -6.02 -36.77 -18.83
CA LEU A 14 -5.39 -35.45 -19.05
C LEU A 14 -5.93 -34.74 -20.30
N LEU A 15 -6.15 -35.47 -21.39
CA LEU A 15 -6.72 -34.93 -22.63
C LEU A 15 -8.18 -34.51 -22.47
N ALA A 16 -8.97 -35.22 -21.65
CA ALA A 16 -10.34 -34.85 -21.35
C ALA A 16 -10.45 -33.56 -20.51
N CYS A 17 -9.51 -33.30 -19.60
CA CYS A 17 -9.50 -32.05 -18.82
C CYS A 17 -9.15 -30.80 -19.66
N LEU A 18 -8.37 -30.96 -20.73
CA LEU A 18 -7.96 -29.83 -21.59
C LEU A 18 -9.09 -29.35 -22.53
N VAL A 19 -10.12 -30.17 -22.76
CA VAL A 19 -11.28 -29.83 -23.62
C VAL A 19 -12.37 -29.06 -22.87
N SER A 20 -12.29 -28.96 -21.54
CA SER A 20 -13.30 -28.29 -20.69
C SER A 20 -13.03 -26.81 -20.43
N ILE A 21 -11.94 -26.23 -20.93
CA ILE A 21 -11.67 -24.79 -20.82
C ILE A 21 -12.45 -24.09 -21.95
N GLY A 22 -13.77 -24.05 -21.77
CA GLY A 22 -14.69 -23.33 -22.63
C GLY A 22 -14.43 -21.83 -22.56
N CYS A 23 -14.38 -21.22 -23.75
CA CYS A 23 -14.25 -19.80 -23.98
C CYS A 23 -15.38 -19.02 -23.29
N VAL A 24 -15.07 -18.33 -22.19
CA VAL A 24 -15.97 -17.29 -21.67
C VAL A 24 -15.84 -16.08 -22.60
N ALA A 25 -16.86 -15.83 -23.41
CA ALA A 25 -16.99 -14.60 -24.17
C ALA A 25 -17.33 -13.47 -23.19
N ALA A 26 -16.34 -12.66 -22.84
CA ALA A 26 -16.58 -11.41 -22.13
C ALA A 26 -17.28 -10.41 -23.07
N PRO A 27 -18.32 -9.69 -22.63
CA PRO A 27 -18.89 -8.60 -23.41
C PRO A 27 -17.84 -7.49 -23.56
N GLN A 28 -17.58 -7.10 -24.81
CA GLN A 28 -16.71 -5.99 -25.17
C GLN A 28 -17.39 -4.67 -24.76
N ALA A 29 -17.16 -4.24 -23.53
CA ALA A 29 -17.44 -2.87 -23.11
C ALA A 29 -16.22 -2.00 -23.45
N GLY A 30 -16.35 -1.24 -24.53
CA GLY A 30 -15.68 0.04 -24.78
C GLY A 30 -14.18 0.15 -24.50
N THR A 31 -13.38 0.04 -25.56
CA THR A 31 -12.09 0.73 -25.68
C THR A 31 -12.30 2.24 -25.52
N SER A 32 -12.28 2.71 -24.29
CA SER A 32 -12.03 4.11 -23.97
C SER A 32 -10.52 4.25 -23.88
N THR A 33 -9.88 4.59 -24.98
CA THR A 33 -8.53 5.17 -24.97
C THR A 33 -8.54 6.29 -23.92
N PRO A 34 -7.75 6.21 -22.83
CA PRO A 34 -7.59 7.35 -21.97
C PRO A 34 -7.00 8.47 -22.84
N PRO A 35 -7.54 9.70 -22.83
CA PRO A 35 -6.85 10.81 -23.46
C PRO A 35 -5.43 10.87 -22.90
N PRO A 36 -4.43 11.34 -23.68
CA PRO A 36 -3.13 11.67 -23.13
C PRO A 36 -3.37 12.49 -21.87
N ALA A 37 -2.79 12.06 -20.75
CA ALA A 37 -2.76 12.86 -19.55
C ALA A 37 -1.94 14.11 -19.90
N THR A 38 -2.60 15.11 -20.46
CA THR A 38 -2.10 16.47 -20.56
C THR A 38 -1.72 16.81 -19.14
N GLY A 39 -0.42 16.87 -18.88
CA GLY A 39 0.12 17.25 -17.59
C GLY A 39 -0.52 18.56 -17.21
N SER A 40 -1.51 18.52 -16.32
CA SER A 40 -1.89 19.70 -15.57
C SER A 40 -0.65 20.07 -14.79
N ALA A 41 0.08 21.05 -15.32
CA ALA A 41 1.01 21.84 -14.56
C ALA A 41 0.18 22.40 -13.38
N SER A 42 0.25 21.71 -12.25
CA SER A 42 -0.21 22.26 -10.99
C SER A 42 0.64 23.48 -10.75
N GLY A 43 0.03 24.66 -10.91
CA GLY A 43 0.62 25.91 -10.48
C GLY A 43 0.99 25.85 -8.99
N PRO A 44 1.71 26.87 -8.48
CA PRO A 44 2.11 26.91 -7.08
C PRO A 44 0.89 26.68 -6.21
N ALA A 45 0.96 25.67 -5.33
CA ALA A 45 -0.12 25.36 -4.41
C ALA A 45 -0.21 26.47 -3.36
N THR A 46 -0.90 27.56 -3.71
CA THR A 46 -1.33 28.62 -2.78
C THR A 46 -2.57 28.16 -2.01
N GLY A 47 -2.54 26.92 -1.52
CA GLY A 47 -3.63 26.27 -0.81
C GLY A 47 -3.48 26.43 0.69
N LYS A 48 -4.62 26.56 1.39
CA LYS A 48 -4.67 26.50 2.86
C LYS A 48 -4.03 25.18 3.34
N PRO A 49 -3.28 25.15 4.46
CA PRO A 49 -2.69 23.92 4.97
C PRO A 49 -3.77 22.84 5.16
N ILE A 50 -3.53 21.67 4.57
CA ILE A 50 -4.39 20.50 4.75
C ILE A 50 -4.10 19.91 6.12
N THR A 51 -5.13 19.80 6.95
CA THR A 51 -5.02 19.13 8.24
C THR A 51 -5.26 17.64 8.05
N VAL A 52 -4.23 16.84 8.32
CA VAL A 52 -4.36 15.39 8.41
C VAL A 52 -5.09 15.04 9.71
N THR A 53 -6.18 14.28 9.60
CA THR A 53 -6.99 13.84 10.72
C THR A 53 -6.67 12.40 11.05
N THR A 54 -6.33 12.14 12.30
CA THR A 54 -6.03 10.79 12.83
C THR A 54 -7.09 10.29 13.78
N THR A 55 -8.14 11.06 14.09
CA THR A 55 -9.16 10.62 15.04
C THR A 55 -9.98 9.46 14.50
N CYS A 56 -10.38 8.53 15.36
CA CYS A 56 -11.15 7.35 15.00
C CYS A 56 -12.06 6.90 16.14
N ARG A 57 -13.06 6.07 15.81
CA ARG A 57 -13.88 5.35 16.78
C ARG A 57 -13.58 3.85 16.77
N THR A 58 -13.25 3.32 15.61
CA THR A 58 -13.00 1.91 15.35
C THR A 58 -11.83 1.73 14.38
N ASP A 59 -11.26 0.52 14.32
CA ASP A 59 -10.20 0.18 13.36
C ASP A 59 -10.62 0.45 11.90
N ALA A 60 -11.91 0.31 11.58
CA ALA A 60 -12.44 0.54 10.23
C ALA A 60 -12.40 2.01 9.80
N ASP A 61 -12.26 2.94 10.75
CA ASP A 61 -12.09 4.36 10.46
C ASP A 61 -10.65 4.68 10.03
N CYS A 62 -9.72 3.75 10.15
CA CYS A 62 -8.30 3.98 9.90
C CYS A 62 -7.84 3.30 8.61
N THR A 63 -7.03 4.00 7.82
CA THR A 63 -6.44 3.47 6.61
C THR A 63 -5.04 4.04 6.39
N VAL A 64 -4.21 3.31 5.65
CA VAL A 64 -2.89 3.78 5.24
C VAL A 64 -3.07 4.74 4.07
N LYS A 65 -2.65 6.00 4.25
CA LYS A 65 -2.56 6.98 3.16
C LYS A 65 -1.16 7.54 3.08
N ASN A 66 -0.77 7.98 1.89
CA ASN A 66 0.42 8.78 1.72
C ASN A 66 0.14 10.22 2.14
N VAL A 67 0.68 10.64 3.28
CA VAL A 67 0.55 12.04 3.75
C VAL A 67 1.66 12.94 3.21
N GLY A 68 2.74 12.35 2.70
CA GLY A 68 3.92 13.05 2.20
C GLY A 68 4.82 13.61 3.30
N ASN A 69 6.10 13.75 2.97
CA ASN A 69 7.10 14.48 3.76
C ASN A 69 8.18 15.02 2.80
N CYS A 70 9.12 15.82 3.29
CA CYS A 70 10.26 16.33 2.49
C CYS A 70 11.22 15.25 1.97
N CYS A 71 11.01 13.99 2.37
CA CYS A 71 11.72 12.81 1.85
C CYS A 71 10.94 12.03 0.77
N GLY A 72 9.77 12.50 0.35
CA GLY A 72 8.92 11.84 -0.64
C GLY A 72 7.70 11.16 -0.02
N ALA A 73 7.42 9.92 -0.45
CA ALA A 73 6.27 9.17 0.03
C ALA A 73 6.39 8.84 1.52
N PHE A 74 5.32 9.09 2.26
CA PHE A 74 5.25 8.82 3.68
C PHE A 74 3.90 8.16 4.00
N PRO A 75 3.82 6.81 3.96
CA PRO A 75 2.61 6.10 4.35
C PRO A 75 2.38 6.25 5.85
N ALA A 76 1.16 6.61 6.24
CA ALA A 76 0.75 6.78 7.63
C ALA A 76 -0.70 6.31 7.83
N CYS A 77 -1.01 5.87 9.05
CA CYS A 77 -2.38 5.56 9.46
C CYS A 77 -3.14 6.84 9.78
N VAL A 78 -4.19 7.10 9.02
CA VAL A 78 -5.03 8.28 9.16
C VAL A 78 -6.50 7.89 9.05
N ASN A 79 -7.41 8.80 9.40
CA ASN A 79 -8.82 8.55 9.19
C ASN A 79 -9.12 8.34 7.69
N VAL A 80 -10.01 7.41 7.36
CA VAL A 80 -10.47 7.13 5.98
C VAL A 80 -11.00 8.37 5.27
N ASN A 81 -11.57 9.33 6.01
CA ASN A 81 -12.08 10.59 5.49
C ASN A 81 -11.06 11.75 5.56
N SER A 82 -9.86 11.51 6.11
CA SER A 82 -8.81 12.53 6.15
C SER A 82 -8.35 12.89 4.74
N ALA A 83 -8.27 14.19 4.45
CA ALA A 83 -7.55 14.69 3.29
C ALA A 83 -6.04 14.52 3.48
N THR A 84 -5.32 14.44 2.37
CA THR A 84 -3.86 14.37 2.29
C THR A 84 -3.40 15.11 1.05
N ASP A 85 -2.25 15.77 1.10
CA ASP A 85 -1.66 16.44 -0.07
C ASP A 85 -0.15 16.19 -0.17
N PRO A 86 0.28 14.97 -0.52
CA PRO A 86 1.70 14.65 -0.61
C PRO A 86 2.42 15.48 -1.69
N LYS A 87 1.71 15.95 -2.72
CA LYS A 87 2.27 16.79 -3.79
C LYS A 87 2.51 18.22 -3.30
N GLY A 88 1.56 18.81 -2.59
CA GLY A 88 1.73 20.11 -1.96
C GLY A 88 2.86 20.12 -0.94
N VAL A 89 2.96 19.08 -0.10
CA VAL A 89 4.10 18.89 0.81
C VAL A 89 5.42 18.84 0.03
N GLN A 90 5.49 18.02 -1.03
CA GLN A 90 6.69 17.91 -1.86
C GLN A 90 7.07 19.26 -2.49
N ALA A 91 6.10 20.00 -3.04
CA ALA A 91 6.33 21.30 -3.64
C ALA A 91 6.84 22.32 -2.60
N GLN A 92 6.29 22.31 -1.39
CA GLN A 92 6.74 23.18 -0.31
C GLN A 92 8.18 22.85 0.12
N CYS A 93 8.51 21.57 0.25
CA CYS A 93 9.87 21.12 0.59
C CYS A 93 10.89 21.46 -0.50
N GLN A 94 10.49 21.40 -1.77
CA GLN A 94 11.31 21.86 -2.90
C GLN A 94 11.54 23.37 -2.82
N ALA A 95 10.49 24.16 -2.57
CA ALA A 95 10.58 25.60 -2.46
C ALA A 95 11.44 26.06 -1.26
N SER A 96 11.44 25.29 -0.16
CA SER A 96 12.24 25.59 1.03
C SER A 96 13.64 24.97 1.03
N GLY A 97 14.02 24.22 -0.02
CA GLY A 97 15.31 23.52 -0.09
C GLY A 97 15.47 22.41 0.96
N MET A 98 14.37 21.91 1.53
CA MET A 98 14.35 20.88 2.58
C MET A 98 14.26 19.45 2.02
N MET A 99 14.27 19.30 0.70
CA MET A 99 14.22 17.99 0.05
C MET A 99 15.40 17.10 0.49
N SER A 100 15.08 15.88 0.89
CA SER A 100 16.06 14.85 1.22
C SER A 100 15.57 13.49 0.72
N VAL A 101 16.30 12.42 1.03
CA VAL A 101 15.90 11.04 0.74
C VAL A 101 15.90 10.27 2.04
N CYS A 102 14.75 9.71 2.39
CA CYS A 102 14.58 8.84 3.55
C CYS A 102 13.97 7.52 3.10
N GLY A 103 14.23 6.46 3.87
CA GLY A 103 13.37 5.27 3.82
C GLY A 103 12.02 5.53 4.48
N PHE A 104 11.06 4.66 4.22
CA PHE A 104 9.80 4.61 4.94
C PHE A 104 9.60 3.22 5.57
N ARG A 105 8.83 3.19 6.65
CA ARG A 105 8.39 1.96 7.30
C ARG A 105 7.27 1.37 6.44
N GLU A 106 7.29 0.06 6.19
CA GLU A 106 6.10 -0.61 5.67
C GLU A 106 5.03 -0.68 6.78
N ILE A 107 3.79 -0.31 6.45
CA ILE A 107 2.64 -0.39 7.36
C ILE A 107 1.66 -1.36 6.72
N SER A 108 1.52 -2.54 7.31
CA SER A 108 0.64 -3.60 6.80
C SER A 108 -0.83 -3.41 7.23
N ALA A 109 -1.08 -2.75 8.36
CA ALA A 109 -2.42 -2.49 8.86
C ALA A 109 -2.47 -1.29 9.82
N CYS A 110 -3.68 -0.75 10.02
CA CYS A 110 -3.96 0.31 10.99
C CYS A 110 -4.96 -0.15 12.07
N GLN A 111 -4.90 0.46 13.24
CA GLN A 111 -5.86 0.31 14.34
C GLN A 111 -6.24 1.65 14.95
N CYS A 112 -7.39 1.68 15.60
CA CYS A 112 -7.80 2.77 16.45
C CYS A 112 -7.37 2.52 17.90
N VAL A 113 -6.40 3.31 18.37
CA VAL A 113 -5.86 3.22 19.74
C VAL A 113 -6.09 4.55 20.43
N ALA A 114 -6.82 4.53 21.55
CA ALA A 114 -7.16 5.73 22.31
C ALA A 114 -7.79 6.85 21.45
N GLY A 115 -8.65 6.46 20.49
CA GLY A 115 -9.31 7.40 19.58
C GLY A 115 -8.39 7.98 18.49
N GLN A 116 -7.20 7.40 18.29
CA GLN A 116 -6.24 7.80 17.26
C GLN A 116 -5.83 6.63 16.37
N CYS A 117 -5.76 6.86 15.06
CA CYS A 117 -5.25 5.92 14.10
C CYS A 117 -3.75 5.73 14.28
N ALA A 118 -3.34 4.49 14.52
CA ALA A 118 -1.95 4.08 14.66
C ALA A 118 -1.69 2.86 13.77
N ALA A 119 -0.42 2.65 13.41
CA ALA A 119 0.00 1.42 12.77
C ALA A 119 -0.23 0.24 13.72
N LYS A 120 -0.72 -0.89 13.18
CA LYS A 120 -0.56 -2.17 13.88
C LYS A 120 0.92 -2.50 13.82
N ASP A 121 1.57 -2.74 14.95
CA ASP A 121 2.98 -3.12 14.95
C ASP A 121 3.15 -4.37 14.07
N ALA A 122 3.85 -4.20 12.94
CA ALA A 122 4.34 -5.33 12.20
C ALA A 122 5.37 -6.04 13.10
N GLN A 123 5.36 -7.37 13.12
CA GLN A 123 6.24 -8.29 13.84
C GLN A 123 7.74 -8.16 13.43
N ALA A 124 8.24 -6.95 13.18
CA ALA A 124 9.59 -6.67 12.74
C ALA A 124 10.54 -6.42 13.93
N ASP A 125 10.03 -5.96 15.08
CA ASP A 125 10.86 -5.70 16.27
C ASP A 125 10.96 -6.89 17.25
N THR A 126 10.20 -7.97 17.05
CA THR A 126 10.38 -9.22 17.84
C THR A 126 11.61 -10.02 17.43
N LEU A 127 12.20 -9.76 16.25
CA LEU A 127 13.45 -10.38 15.82
C LEU A 127 14.70 -9.59 16.23
N ARG A 128 14.56 -8.37 16.75
CA ARG A 128 15.69 -7.57 17.22
C ARG A 128 15.94 -7.94 18.69
N PRO A 129 17.10 -8.55 19.02
CA PRO A 129 17.44 -8.83 20.41
C PRO A 129 17.43 -7.53 21.23
N ALA A 130 16.87 -7.57 22.43
CA ALA A 130 16.91 -6.45 23.35
C ALA A 130 18.38 -6.05 23.61
N PRO A 131 18.71 -4.74 23.66
CA PRO A 131 20.06 -4.33 24.05
C PRO A 131 20.36 -4.86 25.46
N PRO A 132 21.58 -5.37 25.72
CA PRO A 132 21.93 -5.87 27.04
C PRO A 132 21.80 -4.75 28.07
N SER A 133 21.11 -5.04 29.17
CA SER A 133 21.02 -4.15 30.32
C SER A 133 22.43 -3.76 30.73
N THR A 134 22.77 -2.48 30.69
CA THR A 134 24.05 -1.97 31.18
C THR A 134 24.09 -2.19 32.69
N GLU A 135 24.61 -3.35 33.07
CA GLU A 135 24.98 -3.69 34.43
C GLU A 135 25.93 -2.59 34.94
N MET A 136 25.60 -2.07 36.11
CA MET A 136 26.27 -1.00 36.82
C MET A 136 27.78 -1.25 36.87
N VAL A 137 28.55 -0.50 36.09
CA VAL A 137 29.98 -0.30 36.37
C VAL A 137 30.04 0.71 37.50
N HIS A 138 30.63 0.25 38.61
CA HIS A 138 30.71 0.89 39.91
C HIS A 138 31.32 2.29 39.88
#